data_AF-A0A820MYB1-F1
#
_entry.id   AF-A0A820MYB1-F1
#
_cell.length_a   1.000
_cell.length_b   1.000
_cell.length_c   1.000
_cell.angle_alpha   90.00
_cell.angle_beta   90.00
_cell.angle_gamma   90.00
#
_symmetry.space_group_name_H-M   'P 1'
#
loop_
_entity.id
_entity.type
_entity.pdbx_description
1 polymer ?
#
loop_
_entity_poly.entity_id
_entity_poly.type
_entity_poly.pdbx_seq_one_letter_code
_entity_poly.pdbx_strand_id
1 'polypeptide(L)' 'MTIWMILDIIVGKSRGQNSSIIYLRGLCSAVVVGLVVITPAAGFVQPSYALLMGFIGGFIVYLHLFDKII' A
#
# COMPACT_ATOMS: atom_id res chain seq x y z
N MET A 1 3.30 2.11 -3.73
CA MET A 1 3.81 0.76 -4.07
C MET A 1 5.08 0.44 -3.31
N THR A 2 6.17 1.19 -3.52
CA THR A 2 7.44 1.00 -2.79
C THR A 2 7.31 1.16 -1.27
N ILE A 3 6.48 2.12 -0.82
CA ILE A 3 6.31 2.39 0.62
C ILE A 3 5.68 1.21 1.38
N TRP A 4 4.74 0.50 0.75
CA TRP A 4 4.05 -0.64 1.36
C TRP A 4 4.97 -1.85 1.45
N MET A 5 5.79 -2.06 0.42
CA MET A 5 6.76 -3.16 0.39
C MET A 5 7.88 -2.95 1.42
N ILE A 6 8.35 -1.72 1.60
CA ILE A 6 9.35 -1.37 2.62
C ILE A 6 8.78 -1.57 4.04
N LEU A 7 7.52 -1.19 4.25
CA LEU A 7 6.85 -1.33 5.54
C LEU A 7 6.45 -2.77 5.88
N ASP A 8 6.07 -3.57 4.89
CA ASP A 8 5.77 -5.00 5.06
C ASP A 8 7.05 -5.80 5.39
N ILE A 9 8.21 -5.40 4.86
CA ILE A 9 9.52 -5.96 5.24
C ILE A 9 9.86 -5.66 6.71
N ILE A 10 9.55 -4.46 7.20
CA ILE A 10 9.85 -4.05 8.58
C ILE A 10 8.91 -4.74 9.58
N VAL A 11 7.61 -4.83 9.27
CA VAL A 11 6.61 -5.46 10.15
C VAL A 11 6.59 -6.99 10.06
N GLY A 12 6.91 -7.56 8.89
CA GLY A 12 7.01 -9.01 8.69
C GLY A 12 8.04 -9.68 9.59
N LYS A 13 9.09 -8.96 10.00
CA LYS A 13 10.10 -9.45 10.95
C LYS A 13 9.51 -9.81 12.33
N SER A 14 8.38 -9.23 12.73
CA SER A 14 7.73 -9.47 14.03
C SER A 14 6.72 -10.63 14.04
N ARG A 15 6.37 -11.20 12.88
CA ARG A 15 5.24 -12.17 12.75
C ARG A 15 5.61 -13.61 12.40
N GLY A 16 6.88 -13.96 12.23
CA GLY A 16 7.31 -15.37 12.07
C GLY A 16 6.57 -16.14 10.97
N GLN A 17 6.30 -15.50 9.84
CA GLN A 17 5.29 -15.94 8.88
C GLN A 17 5.95 -16.38 7.56
N ASN A 18 5.50 -17.52 7.01
CA ASN A 18 6.09 -18.23 5.87
C ASN A 18 6.15 -17.36 4.58
N SER A 19 7.36 -16.94 4.24
CA SER A 19 7.72 -15.89 3.28
C SER A 19 6.90 -15.85 1.97
N SER A 20 6.68 -16.96 1.28
CA SER A 20 6.19 -16.93 -0.11
C SER A 20 4.77 -16.34 -0.31
N ILE A 21 3.81 -16.70 0.55
CA ILE A 21 2.38 -16.36 0.33
C ILE A 21 2.06 -14.93 0.79
N ILE A 22 2.88 -14.40 1.69
CA ILE A 22 2.66 -13.09 2.32
C ILE A 22 3.05 -11.98 1.36
N TYR A 23 4.19 -12.13 0.67
CA TYR A 23 4.64 -11.16 -0.33
C TYR A 23 3.60 -10.97 -1.43
N LEU A 24 2.92 -12.04 -1.86
CA LEU A 24 1.88 -11.94 -2.90
C LEU A 24 0.66 -11.17 -2.40
N ARG A 25 0.19 -11.46 -1.18
CA ARG A 25 -0.97 -10.76 -0.57
C ARG A 25 -0.65 -9.29 -0.29
N GLY A 26 0.56 -9.04 0.19
CA GLY A 26 1.16 -7.72 0.39
C GLY A 26 1.55 -7.00 -0.91
N LEU A 27 1.56 -7.63 -2.08
CA LEU A 27 1.67 -6.92 -3.36
C LEU A 27 0.30 -6.63 -3.94
N CYS A 28 -0.59 -7.62 -3.95
CA CYS A 28 -1.95 -7.49 -4.47
C CYS A 28 -2.72 -6.36 -3.80
N SER A 29 -2.70 -6.29 -2.47
CA SER A 29 -3.46 -5.23 -1.78
C SER A 29 -2.80 -3.85 -1.89
N ALA A 30 -1.52 -3.73 -2.27
CA ALA A 30 -0.86 -2.44 -2.51
C ALA A 30 -1.40 -1.87 -3.79
N VAL A 31 -1.35 -2.71 -4.82
CA VAL A 31 -1.74 -2.38 -6.19
C VAL A 31 -3.22 -2.02 -6.22
N VAL A 32 -4.08 -2.82 -5.58
CA VAL A 32 -5.51 -2.53 -5.48
C VAL A 32 -5.77 -1.21 -4.75
N VAL A 33 -5.13 -0.96 -3.62
CA VAL A 33 -5.31 0.31 -2.87
C VAL A 33 -4.85 1.52 -3.69
N GLY A 34 -3.69 1.45 -4.35
CA GLY A 34 -3.22 2.54 -5.19
C GLY A 34 -4.12 2.80 -6.40
N LEU A 35 -4.64 1.74 -7.05
CA LEU A 35 -5.62 1.86 -8.13
C LEU A 35 -6.91 2.51 -7.66
N VAL A 36 -7.47 2.08 -6.52
CA VAL A 36 -8.69 2.65 -5.94
C VAL A 36 -8.52 4.14 -5.64
N VAL A 37 -7.38 4.55 -5.07
CA VAL A 37 -7.10 5.96 -4.73
C VAL A 37 -7.03 6.84 -5.98
N ILE A 38 -6.52 6.34 -7.10
CA ILE A 38 -6.46 7.12 -8.36
C ILE A 38 -7.75 7.02 -9.19
N THR A 39 -8.66 6.09 -8.89
CA THR A 39 -9.88 5.84 -9.67
C THR A 39 -10.76 7.08 -9.86
N PRO A 40 -11.04 7.92 -8.84
CA PRO A 40 -11.80 9.15 -9.06
C PRO A 40 -10.99 10.26 -9.76
N ALA A 41 -9.66 10.16 -9.77
CA ALA A 41 -8.74 11.18 -10.29
C ALA A 41 -8.28 10.91 -11.74
N ALA A 42 -8.51 9.72 -12.29
CA ALA A 42 -7.91 9.28 -13.55
C ALA A 42 -8.26 10.14 -14.77
N GLY A 43 -9.37 10.89 -14.75
CA GLY A 43 -9.80 11.75 -15.86
C GLY A 43 -9.52 13.26 -15.69
N PHE A 44 -9.07 13.71 -14.51
CA PHE A 44 -9.08 15.13 -14.15
C PHE A 44 -7.75 15.68 -13.63
N VAL A 45 -6.71 14.85 -13.47
CA VAL A 45 -5.51 15.25 -12.73
C VAL A 45 -4.24 14.97 -13.53
N GLN A 46 -3.29 15.92 -13.51
CA GLN A 46 -1.97 15.76 -14.14
C GLN A 46 -1.22 14.55 -13.56
N PRO A 47 -0.44 13.81 -14.38
CA PRO A 47 0.20 12.56 -13.98
C PRO A 47 1.15 12.70 -12.78
N SER A 48 1.74 13.89 -12.58
CA SER A 48 2.55 14.23 -11.40
C SER A 48 1.76 14.15 -10.09
N TYR A 49 0.51 14.62 -10.07
CA TYR A 49 -0.36 14.56 -8.90
C TYR A 49 -0.95 13.16 -8.68
N ALA A 50 -1.16 12.39 -9.75
CA ALA A 50 -1.61 11.00 -9.64
C ALA A 50 -0.59 10.14 -8.87
N LEU A 51 0.71 10.36 -9.10
CA LEU A 51 1.78 9.69 -8.37
C LEU A 51 1.75 10.07 -6.87
N LEU A 52 1.53 11.35 -6.58
CA LEU A 52 1.53 11.91 -5.23
C LEU A 52 0.30 11.43 -4.42
N MET A 53 -0.87 11.36 -5.05
CA MET A 53 -2.09 10.79 -4.47
C MET A 53 -1.93 9.29 -4.17
N GLY A 54 -1.35 8.52 -5.09
CA GLY A 54 -1.08 7.09 -4.86
C GLY A 54 -0.08 6.85 -3.71
N PHE A 55 0.85 7.78 -3.50
CA PHE A 55 1.80 7.71 -2.40
C PHE A 55 1.14 8.00 -1.04
N ILE A 56 0.37 9.09 -0.96
CA ILE A 56 -0.34 9.50 0.25
C ILE A 56 -1.42 8.48 0.63
N GLY A 57 -2.24 8.04 -0.33
CA GLY A 57 -3.30 7.06 -0.09
C GLY A 57 -2.78 5.71 0.39
N GLY A 58 -1.66 5.25 -0.19
CA GLY A 58 -0.98 4.03 0.28
C GLY A 58 -0.44 4.15 1.70
N PHE A 59 0.05 5.33 2.09
CA PHE A 59 0.56 5.60 3.43
C PHE A 59 -0.56 5.63 4.49
N ILE A 60 -1.68 6.30 4.20
CA ILE A 60 -2.83 6.38 5.10
C ILE A 60 -3.44 5.01 5.36
N VAL A 61 -3.65 4.21 4.31
CA VAL A 61 -4.23 2.87 4.45
C VAL A 61 -3.33 1.95 5.26
N TYR A 62 -2.00 2.06 5.11
CA TYR A 62 -1.06 1.31 5.93
C TYR A 62 -1.17 1.67 7.42
N LEU A 63 -1.20 2.97 7.75
CA LEU A 63 -1.39 3.41 9.13
C LEU A 63 -2.70 2.90 9.73
N HIS A 64 -3.78 2.95 8.95
CA HIS A 64 -5.08 2.44 9.38
C HIS A 64 -5.08 0.92 9.61
N LEU A 65 -4.33 0.18 8.79
CA LEU A 65 -4.18 -1.26 8.96
C LEU A 65 -3.32 -1.62 10.18
N PHE A 66 -2.31 -0.78 10.46
CA PHE A 66 -1.41 -0.94 11.61
C PHE A 66 -2.15 -0.75 12.94
N ASP A 67 -3.02 0.26 13.04
CA ASP A 67 -3.82 0.54 14.24
C ASP A 67 -4.76 -0.62 14.60
N LYS A 68 -5.36 -1.26 13.59
CA LYS A 68 -6.28 -2.39 13.78
C LYS A 68 -5.62 -3.71 14.21
N ILE A 69 -4.29 -3.73 14.34
CA ILE A 69 -3.48 -4.92 14.64
C ILE A 69 -2.94 -4.91 16.09
N ILE A 70 -3.02 -3.78 16.81
CA ILE A 70 -2.70 -3.66 18.24
C ILE A 70 -3.89 -4.09 19.10
#